data_AF-A0A6B1APG4-F1
#
_entry.id   AF-A0A6B1APG4-F1
#
_cell.length_a   1.000
_cell.length_b   1.000
_cell.length_c   1.000
_cell.angle_alpha   90.00
_cell.angle_beta   90.00
_cell.angle_gamma   90.00
#
_symmetry.space_group_name_H-M   'P 1'
#
loop_
_entity.id
_entity.type
_entity.pdbx_description
1 polymer ?
#
loop_
_entity_poly.entity_id
_entity_poly.type
_entity_poly.pdbx_seq_one_letter_code
_entity_poly.pdbx_strand_id
1 'polypeptide(L)'
;MSPKLVLRHSLNCLAPIIVLAAIVPALAQTTWRGLEVAPENRCSAYSSGDYSYRSSLEDDLVAMLGGVYSPYTGEWFDSKAKTDIEHIVARSEAHDSGLCSASVEARREFAGDPLNLTLADPGTNRDRKSDKDAAEWLPELNRCWFANRVLKVKLKYQLSVDRDEAEALEAILAGCMNFALVVHPPDAGPLSGIYVSASVREALLIVQDYYGATISLSLPYEPGPSGELVPGVWSYSAERVEEAPAGYERFFPDGTLVLLPEPE
;
A
#
# COMPACT_ATOMS: atom_id res chain seq x y z
N MET A 1 55.02 20.71 -80.77
CA MET A 1 54.73 19.36 -80.24
C MET A 1 55.09 19.36 -78.77
N SER A 2 54.08 19.44 -77.89
CA SER A 2 54.25 19.58 -76.44
C SER A 2 54.19 18.20 -75.76
N PRO A 3 55.03 17.90 -74.75
CA PRO A 3 54.86 16.71 -73.94
C PRO A 3 53.81 16.95 -72.84
N LYS A 4 52.92 15.97 -72.66
CA LYS A 4 51.83 15.98 -71.67
C LYS A 4 52.34 15.61 -70.28
N LEU A 5 51.94 16.40 -69.29
CA LEU A 5 52.14 16.18 -67.86
C LEU A 5 51.20 15.06 -67.38
N VAL A 6 51.75 14.00 -66.75
CA VAL A 6 50.95 12.91 -66.16
C VAL A 6 50.78 13.14 -64.67
N LEU A 7 49.53 13.36 -64.24
CA LEU A 7 49.10 13.57 -62.87
C LEU A 7 49.14 12.24 -62.09
N ARG A 8 49.99 12.13 -61.06
CA ARG A 8 49.96 11.00 -60.12
C ARG A 8 48.82 11.21 -59.11
N HIS A 9 47.84 10.31 -59.11
CA HIS A 9 46.79 10.27 -58.10
C HIS A 9 47.32 9.60 -56.83
N SER A 10 47.31 10.33 -55.72
CA SER A 10 47.56 9.80 -54.37
C SER A 10 46.36 8.95 -53.93
N LEU A 11 46.59 7.66 -53.67
CA LEU A 11 45.60 6.81 -53.00
C LEU A 11 45.59 7.15 -51.50
N ASN A 12 44.52 7.79 -51.03
CA ASN A 12 44.21 7.85 -49.60
C ASN A 12 43.73 6.48 -49.12
N CYS A 13 44.51 5.84 -48.24
CA CYS A 13 44.08 4.68 -47.46
C CYS A 13 43.13 5.17 -46.34
N LEU A 14 41.83 5.02 -46.54
CA LEU A 14 40.84 5.08 -45.46
C LEU A 14 40.68 3.66 -44.91
N ALA A 15 41.28 3.39 -43.75
CA ALA A 15 40.97 2.19 -42.97
C ALA A 15 39.61 2.38 -42.28
N PRO A 16 38.70 1.39 -42.30
CA PRO A 16 37.45 1.49 -41.58
C PRO A 16 37.71 1.33 -40.07
N ILE A 17 37.38 2.37 -39.30
CA ILE A 17 37.27 2.28 -37.85
C ILE A 17 36.04 1.42 -37.56
N ILE A 18 36.25 0.14 -37.28
CA ILE A 18 35.20 -0.74 -36.75
C ILE A 18 35.01 -0.34 -35.28
N VAL A 19 34.00 0.48 -35.02
CA VAL A 19 33.52 0.74 -33.65
C VAL A 19 32.78 -0.52 -33.20
N LEU A 20 33.46 -1.36 -32.42
CA LEU A 20 32.83 -2.47 -31.71
C LEU A 20 31.97 -1.85 -30.60
N ALA A 21 30.69 -1.63 -30.87
CA ALA A 21 29.73 -1.32 -29.81
C ALA A 21 29.63 -2.57 -28.92
N ALA A 22 30.20 -2.50 -27.72
CA ALA A 22 29.95 -3.50 -26.69
C ALA A 22 28.47 -3.42 -26.31
N ILE A 23 27.65 -4.30 -26.87
CA ILE A 23 26.30 -4.53 -26.41
C ILE A 23 26.45 -5.26 -25.07
N VAL A 24 26.56 -4.51 -23.98
CA VAL A 24 26.29 -5.06 -22.66
C VAL A 24 24.79 -5.34 -22.66
N PRO A 25 24.32 -6.59 -22.58
CA PRO A 25 22.93 -6.81 -22.28
C PRO A 25 22.74 -6.24 -20.87
N ALA A 26 22.10 -5.07 -20.78
CA ALA A 26 21.41 -4.72 -19.56
C ALA A 26 20.44 -5.88 -19.34
N LEU A 27 20.73 -6.75 -18.37
CA LEU A 27 19.74 -7.68 -17.87
C LEU A 27 18.61 -6.78 -17.40
N ALA A 28 17.57 -6.64 -18.22
CA ALA A 28 16.39 -5.90 -17.84
C ALA A 28 15.86 -6.65 -16.62
N GLN A 29 16.09 -6.09 -15.43
CA GLN A 29 15.45 -6.57 -14.22
C GLN A 29 13.96 -6.67 -14.52
N THR A 30 13.41 -7.87 -14.39
CA THR A 30 12.00 -8.06 -14.67
C THR A 30 11.26 -7.37 -13.55
N THR A 31 10.41 -6.40 -13.88
CA THR A 31 9.61 -5.69 -12.88
C THR A 31 8.17 -6.14 -12.95
N TRP A 32 7.52 -6.19 -11.80
CA TRP A 32 6.09 -6.39 -11.67
C TRP A 32 5.50 -5.22 -10.90
N ARG A 33 4.62 -4.45 -11.55
CA ARG A 33 4.00 -3.23 -10.98
C ARG A 33 5.01 -2.23 -10.38
N GLY A 34 6.23 -2.20 -10.92
CA GLY A 34 7.32 -1.33 -10.47
C GLY A 34 8.23 -1.91 -9.38
N LEU A 35 7.91 -3.09 -8.84
CA LEU A 35 8.80 -3.84 -7.94
C LEU A 35 9.81 -4.66 -8.76
N GLU A 36 11.02 -4.80 -8.24
CA GLU A 36 12.00 -5.77 -8.76
C GLU A 36 11.53 -7.19 -8.47
N VAL A 37 11.41 -8.03 -9.50
CA VAL A 37 11.11 -9.46 -9.33
C VAL A 37 12.42 -10.20 -9.11
N ALA A 38 12.66 -10.65 -7.88
CA ALA A 38 13.88 -11.36 -7.48
C ALA A 38 13.58 -12.37 -6.35
N PRO A 39 14.28 -13.51 -6.30
CA PRO A 39 14.20 -14.40 -5.15
C PRO A 39 14.61 -13.69 -3.87
N GLU A 40 13.98 -14.07 -2.76
CA GLU A 40 14.39 -13.65 -1.41
C GLU A 40 15.89 -13.87 -1.16
N ASN A 41 16.52 -12.90 -0.51
CA ASN A 41 17.95 -12.94 -0.22
C ASN A 41 18.26 -12.30 1.14
N ARG A 42 18.22 -13.11 2.19
CA ARG A 42 18.64 -12.73 3.55
C ARG A 42 20.13 -12.40 3.63
N CYS A 43 20.49 -11.15 3.35
CA CYS A 43 21.88 -10.69 3.24
C CYS A 43 22.55 -10.31 4.58
N SER A 44 21.81 -10.38 5.70
CA SER A 44 22.34 -10.15 7.05
C SER A 44 21.58 -10.99 8.09
N ALA A 45 22.13 -11.14 9.29
CA ALA A 45 21.40 -11.81 10.38
C ALA A 45 20.19 -10.96 10.81
N TYR A 46 19.04 -11.61 10.98
CA TYR A 46 17.84 -10.93 11.47
C TYR A 46 17.90 -10.73 12.98
N SER A 47 17.58 -9.51 13.40
CA SER A 47 17.44 -9.10 14.79
C SER A 47 16.13 -8.34 14.93
N SER A 48 15.19 -8.87 15.71
CA SER A 48 13.91 -8.20 15.95
C SER A 48 14.06 -6.85 16.66
N GLY A 49 15.17 -6.64 17.39
CA GLY A 49 15.51 -5.37 18.04
C GLY A 49 15.80 -4.23 17.07
N ASP A 50 16.13 -4.53 15.81
CA ASP A 50 16.34 -3.52 14.77
C ASP A 50 15.02 -2.96 14.23
N TYR A 51 13.90 -3.59 14.59
CA TYR A 51 12.55 -3.25 14.14
C TYR A 51 11.69 -2.80 15.33
N SER A 52 12.26 -1.98 16.20
CA SER A 52 11.55 -1.36 17.31
C SER A 52 10.67 -0.20 16.84
N TYR A 53 9.51 -0.03 17.46
CA TYR A 53 8.61 1.10 17.24
C TYR A 53 8.11 1.66 18.59
N ARG A 54 7.43 2.80 18.55
CA ARG A 54 6.94 3.50 19.76
C ARG A 54 5.80 2.74 20.43
N SER A 55 5.72 2.83 21.76
CA SER A 55 4.70 2.15 22.55
C SER A 55 3.27 2.63 22.28
N SER A 56 3.07 3.90 21.90
CA SER A 56 1.75 4.47 21.60
C SER A 56 1.18 4.05 20.23
N LEU A 57 1.92 3.27 19.44
CA LEU A 57 1.51 2.91 18.09
C LEU A 57 0.21 2.09 18.06
N GLU A 58 0.02 1.23 19.06
CA GLU A 58 -1.19 0.42 19.17
C GLU A 58 -2.45 1.29 19.38
N ASP A 59 -2.34 2.35 20.19
CA ASP A 59 -3.45 3.28 20.43
C ASP A 59 -3.85 4.01 19.14
N ASP A 60 -2.86 4.37 18.33
CA ASP A 60 -3.12 4.99 17.03
C ASP A 60 -3.74 4.02 16.04
N LEU A 61 -3.34 2.74 16.05
CA LEU A 61 -3.98 1.69 15.24
C LEU A 61 -5.43 1.46 15.62
N VAL A 62 -5.72 1.39 16.92
CA VAL A 62 -7.10 1.30 17.41
C VAL A 62 -7.91 2.53 17.01
N ALA A 63 -7.33 3.72 17.13
CA ALA A 63 -7.98 4.94 16.68
C ALA A 63 -8.22 4.94 15.16
N MET A 64 -7.28 4.39 14.37
CA MET A 64 -7.34 4.23 12.91
C MET A 64 -8.39 3.24 12.43
N LEU A 65 -8.59 2.16 13.19
CA LEU A 65 -9.52 1.10 12.84
C LEU A 65 -10.94 1.36 13.40
N GLY A 66 -11.12 2.42 14.20
CA GLY A 66 -12.39 2.72 14.87
C GLY A 66 -12.64 1.88 16.11
N GLY A 67 -11.64 1.13 16.57
CA GLY A 67 -11.66 0.28 17.76
C GLY A 67 -10.72 -0.91 17.59
N VAL A 68 -10.88 -1.93 18.45
CA VAL A 68 -10.03 -3.13 18.42
C VAL A 68 -10.63 -4.12 17.41
N TYR A 69 -10.26 -3.97 16.15
CA TYR A 69 -10.82 -4.71 15.02
C TYR A 69 -9.70 -5.41 14.25
N SER A 70 -9.92 -6.66 13.83
CA SER A 70 -9.00 -7.31 12.89
C SER A 70 -9.52 -7.25 11.45
N PRO A 71 -8.85 -6.51 10.54
CA PRO A 71 -9.16 -6.54 9.11
C PRO A 71 -9.10 -7.92 8.46
N TYR A 72 -8.33 -8.86 9.03
CA TYR A 72 -8.14 -10.18 8.43
C TYR A 72 -9.34 -11.09 8.63
N THR A 73 -9.97 -11.04 9.82
CA THR A 73 -11.07 -11.92 10.22
C THR A 73 -12.41 -11.20 10.30
N GLY A 74 -12.42 -9.87 10.38
CA GLY A 74 -13.63 -9.08 10.63
C GLY A 74 -14.07 -9.09 12.10
N GLU A 75 -13.27 -9.68 12.99
CA GLU A 75 -13.61 -9.80 14.41
C GLU A 75 -13.36 -8.49 15.16
N TRP A 76 -14.29 -8.14 16.04
CA TRP A 76 -14.13 -7.08 17.03
C TRP A 76 -13.79 -7.67 18.39
N PHE A 77 -12.87 -7.02 19.08
CA PHE A 77 -12.42 -7.39 20.41
C PHE A 77 -12.81 -6.31 21.40
N ASP A 78 -13.11 -6.72 22.63
CA ASP A 78 -13.39 -5.82 23.75
C ASP A 78 -12.14 -5.14 24.32
N SER A 79 -10.94 -5.60 23.94
CA SER A 79 -9.68 -5.11 24.48
C SER A 79 -8.49 -5.42 23.57
N LYS A 80 -7.54 -4.47 23.53
CA LYS A 80 -6.26 -4.61 22.81
C LYS A 80 -5.43 -5.80 23.27
N ALA A 81 -5.62 -6.22 24.53
CA ALA A 81 -4.91 -7.38 25.09
C ALA A 81 -5.23 -8.71 24.38
N LYS A 82 -6.29 -8.76 23.55
CA LYS A 82 -6.66 -9.91 22.73
C LYS A 82 -6.09 -9.88 21.32
N THR A 83 -5.41 -8.79 20.95
CA THR A 83 -4.83 -8.59 19.63
C THR A 83 -3.33 -8.32 19.72
N ASP A 84 -2.66 -8.47 18.60
CA ASP A 84 -1.30 -8.01 18.39
C ASP A 84 -1.25 -6.95 17.28
N ILE A 85 -0.25 -6.07 17.36
CA ILE A 85 0.17 -5.31 16.18
C ILE A 85 0.72 -6.28 15.14
N GLU A 86 0.15 -6.19 13.95
CA GLU A 86 0.46 -7.06 12.82
C GLU A 86 1.12 -6.26 11.70
N HIS A 87 2.24 -6.78 11.19
CA HIS A 87 2.94 -6.23 10.03
C HIS A 87 2.44 -6.90 8.76
N ILE A 88 1.66 -6.18 7.95
CA ILE A 88 1.06 -6.67 6.69
C ILE A 88 2.12 -7.38 5.83
N VAL A 89 3.22 -6.70 5.55
CA VAL A 89 4.48 -7.30 5.11
C VAL A 89 5.31 -7.59 6.36
N ALA A 90 5.55 -8.87 6.65
CA ALA A 90 6.18 -9.27 7.90
C ALA A 90 7.61 -8.71 8.01
N ARG A 91 8.10 -8.47 9.23
CA ARG A 91 9.46 -7.94 9.44
C ARG A 91 10.56 -8.87 8.93
N SER A 92 10.36 -10.18 9.06
CA SER A 92 11.31 -11.22 8.63
C SER A 92 11.30 -11.31 7.09
N GLU A 93 10.11 -11.38 6.47
CA GLU A 93 9.95 -11.27 5.02
C GLU A 93 10.65 -10.01 4.48
N ALA A 94 10.36 -8.83 5.05
CA ALA A 94 10.90 -7.59 4.51
C ALA A 94 12.42 -7.51 4.63
N HIS A 95 12.98 -8.22 5.62
CA HIS A 95 14.42 -8.41 5.73
C HIS A 95 14.98 -9.18 4.55
N ASP A 96 14.29 -10.24 4.13
CA ASP A 96 14.68 -11.14 3.04
C ASP A 96 14.46 -10.49 1.67
N SER A 97 13.46 -9.62 1.57
CA SER A 97 13.16 -8.82 0.38
C SER A 97 13.93 -7.49 0.28
N GLY A 98 14.95 -7.27 1.14
CA GLY A 98 15.92 -6.18 0.93
C GLY A 98 16.32 -5.37 2.17
N LEU A 99 15.51 -5.38 3.24
CA LEU A 99 15.85 -4.62 4.46
C LEU A 99 17.08 -5.17 5.21
N CYS A 100 17.54 -6.37 4.88
CA CYS A 100 18.84 -6.88 5.33
C CYS A 100 20.01 -5.96 4.98
N SER A 101 19.89 -5.17 3.91
CA SER A 101 20.91 -4.20 3.48
C SER A 101 20.66 -2.78 3.99
N ALA A 102 19.46 -2.51 4.50
CA ALA A 102 19.05 -1.19 4.98
C ALA A 102 19.65 -0.85 6.36
N SER A 103 19.71 0.45 6.66
CA SER A 103 20.10 0.92 8.00
C SER A 103 19.07 0.52 9.06
N VAL A 104 19.50 0.49 10.33
CA VAL A 104 18.60 0.23 11.46
C VAL A 104 17.50 1.29 11.54
N GLU A 105 17.80 2.54 11.19
CA GLU A 105 16.81 3.62 11.16
C GLU A 105 15.69 3.34 10.14
N ALA A 106 16.04 2.87 8.94
CA ALA A 106 15.05 2.50 7.93
C ALA A 106 14.20 1.29 8.37
N ARG A 107 14.81 0.30 9.04
CA ARG A 107 14.08 -0.85 9.63
C ARG A 107 13.10 -0.41 10.72
N ARG A 108 13.47 0.57 11.54
CA ARG A 108 12.57 1.16 12.55
C ARG A 108 11.44 1.98 11.92
N GLU A 109 11.74 2.71 10.84
CA GLU A 109 10.70 3.41 10.07
C GLU A 109 9.69 2.40 9.50
N PHE A 110 10.17 1.33 8.85
CA PHE A 110 9.34 0.23 8.36
C PHE A 110 8.49 -0.39 9.47
N ALA A 111 9.11 -0.66 10.63
CA ALA A 111 8.43 -1.32 11.74
C ALA A 111 7.33 -0.47 12.37
N GLY A 112 7.43 0.86 12.27
CA GLY A 112 6.48 1.81 12.86
C GLY A 112 5.49 2.42 11.88
N ASP A 113 5.53 2.06 10.60
CA ASP A 113 4.73 2.69 9.55
C ASP A 113 3.27 2.22 9.55
N PRO A 114 2.28 3.09 9.81
CA PRO A 114 0.85 2.75 9.71
C PRO A 114 0.42 2.16 8.36
N LEU A 115 1.17 2.43 7.29
CA LEU A 115 0.92 1.79 5.99
C LEU A 115 1.08 0.26 6.06
N ASN A 116 2.02 -0.22 6.88
CA ASN A 116 2.34 -1.64 7.01
C ASN A 116 1.71 -2.30 8.24
N LEU A 117 0.82 -1.61 8.96
CA LEU A 117 0.36 -2.05 10.27
C LEU A 117 -1.15 -2.22 10.37
N THR A 118 -1.55 -3.23 11.14
CA THR A 118 -2.95 -3.49 11.50
C THR A 118 -3.03 -4.24 12.84
N LEU A 119 -4.23 -4.68 13.22
CA LEU A 119 -4.44 -5.56 14.37
C LEU A 119 -4.90 -6.94 13.90
N ALA A 120 -4.44 -7.98 14.58
CA ALA A 120 -4.90 -9.34 14.37
C ALA A 120 -4.88 -10.12 15.68
N ASP A 121 -5.71 -11.16 15.78
CA ASP A 121 -5.61 -12.09 16.89
C ASP A 121 -4.26 -12.84 16.85
N PRO A 122 -3.72 -13.29 18.00
CA PRO A 122 -2.44 -13.98 18.06
C PRO A 122 -2.35 -15.24 17.20
N GLY A 123 -3.44 -15.98 17.00
CA GLY A 123 -3.44 -17.19 16.17
C GLY A 123 -3.31 -16.85 14.69
N THR A 124 -3.97 -15.79 14.23
CA THR A 124 -3.78 -15.27 12.87
C THR A 124 -2.37 -14.72 12.68
N ASN A 125 -1.92 -13.82 13.56
CA ASN A 125 -0.63 -13.14 13.43
C ASN A 125 0.53 -14.12 13.56
N ARG A 126 0.64 -14.83 14.69
CA ARG A 126 1.86 -15.56 15.07
C ARG A 126 1.94 -16.95 14.42
N ASP A 127 0.81 -17.63 14.29
CA ASP A 127 0.78 -19.05 13.89
C ASP A 127 0.41 -19.22 12.40
N ARG A 128 -0.70 -18.61 11.96
CA ARG A 128 -1.19 -18.77 10.57
C ARG A 128 -0.35 -17.97 9.58
N LYS A 129 -0.28 -16.66 9.75
CA LYS A 129 0.50 -15.79 8.87
C LYS A 129 1.99 -15.90 9.19
N SER A 130 2.40 -15.57 10.40
CA SER A 130 3.80 -15.57 10.82
C SER A 130 4.65 -14.67 9.91
N ASP A 131 5.76 -15.17 9.36
CA ASP A 131 6.60 -14.48 8.39
C ASP A 131 6.28 -14.77 6.92
N LYS A 132 5.16 -15.45 6.64
CA LYS A 132 4.73 -15.77 5.28
C LYS A 132 4.46 -14.54 4.42
N ASP A 133 4.80 -14.66 3.15
CA ASP A 133 4.46 -13.69 2.11
C ASP A 133 3.01 -13.85 1.62
N ALA A 134 2.62 -13.10 0.58
CA ALA A 134 1.29 -13.17 0.01
C ALA A 134 1.01 -14.41 -0.87
N ALA A 135 2.02 -15.17 -1.27
CA ALA A 135 1.85 -16.46 -1.93
C ALA A 135 1.51 -17.57 -0.93
N GLU A 136 2.12 -17.50 0.25
CA GLU A 136 1.99 -18.50 1.30
C GLU A 136 0.79 -18.26 2.22
N TRP A 137 0.37 -17.01 2.41
CA TRP A 137 -0.78 -16.67 3.24
C TRP A 137 -1.57 -15.46 2.75
N LEU A 138 -2.90 -15.56 2.80
CA LEU A 138 -3.84 -14.48 2.51
C LEU A 138 -4.93 -14.42 3.58
N PRO A 139 -5.44 -13.23 3.91
CA PRO A 139 -6.53 -13.11 4.87
C PRO A 139 -7.85 -13.69 4.31
N GLU A 140 -8.75 -14.04 5.23
CA GLU A 140 -10.10 -14.50 4.89
C GLU A 140 -10.93 -13.35 4.30
N LEU A 141 -10.85 -12.17 4.94
CA LEU A 141 -11.49 -10.93 4.49
C LEU A 141 -10.46 -9.94 3.95
N ASN A 142 -10.93 -8.86 3.30
CA ASN A 142 -10.11 -7.72 2.90
C ASN A 142 -8.89 -8.04 1.99
N ARG A 143 -8.94 -9.09 1.18
CA ARG A 143 -7.84 -9.49 0.27
C ARG A 143 -7.37 -8.38 -0.67
N CYS A 144 -8.29 -7.59 -1.22
CA CYS A 144 -7.94 -6.45 -2.08
C CYS A 144 -7.19 -5.35 -1.34
N TRP A 145 -7.64 -5.00 -0.13
CA TRP A 145 -6.94 -4.05 0.74
C TRP A 145 -5.56 -4.59 1.13
N PHE A 146 -5.48 -5.85 1.53
CA PHE A 146 -4.23 -6.52 1.91
C PHE A 146 -3.21 -6.51 0.76
N ALA A 147 -3.58 -7.02 -0.42
CA ALA A 147 -2.68 -7.08 -1.57
C ALA A 147 -2.20 -5.69 -2.01
N ASN A 148 -3.08 -4.69 -1.98
CA ASN A 148 -2.71 -3.31 -2.28
C ASN A 148 -1.79 -2.70 -1.21
N ARG A 149 -1.98 -3.04 0.08
CA ARG A 149 -1.05 -2.62 1.14
C ARG A 149 0.31 -3.28 0.98
N VAL A 150 0.39 -4.59 0.69
CA VAL A 150 1.66 -5.29 0.38
C VAL A 150 2.40 -4.57 -0.75
N LEU A 151 1.74 -4.33 -1.89
CA LEU A 151 2.33 -3.61 -3.02
C LEU A 151 2.83 -2.21 -2.63
N LYS A 152 2.02 -1.42 -1.91
CA LYS A 152 2.39 -0.07 -1.50
C LYS A 152 3.56 -0.05 -0.52
N VAL A 153 3.60 -0.97 0.44
CA VAL A 153 4.71 -1.11 1.39
C VAL A 153 5.99 -1.49 0.66
N LYS A 154 5.94 -2.53 -0.18
CA LYS A 154 7.11 -2.97 -0.94
C LYS A 154 7.65 -1.86 -1.85
N LEU A 155 6.76 -1.08 -2.50
CA LEU A 155 7.17 0.07 -3.31
C LEU A 155 7.83 1.17 -2.47
N LYS A 156 7.24 1.52 -1.31
CA LYS A 156 7.77 2.57 -0.43
C LYS A 156 9.17 2.23 0.08
N TYR A 157 9.40 0.98 0.45
CA TYR A 157 10.66 0.52 1.04
C TYR A 157 11.63 -0.12 0.03
N GLN A 158 11.30 -0.06 -1.27
CA GLN A 158 12.10 -0.63 -2.36
C GLN A 158 12.45 -2.11 -2.13
N LEU A 159 11.45 -2.86 -1.64
CA LEU A 159 11.57 -4.29 -1.42
C LEU A 159 11.38 -5.03 -2.73
N SER A 160 12.09 -6.14 -2.92
CA SER A 160 11.79 -7.09 -3.99
C SER A 160 10.47 -7.82 -3.72
N VAL A 161 9.94 -8.40 -4.79
CA VAL A 161 8.85 -9.37 -4.76
C VAL A 161 9.40 -10.62 -5.44
N ASP A 162 9.21 -11.80 -4.88
CA ASP A 162 9.55 -12.99 -5.63
C ASP A 162 8.48 -13.30 -6.68
N ARG A 163 8.72 -14.33 -7.49
CA ARG A 163 7.84 -14.66 -8.59
C ARG A 163 6.48 -15.19 -8.11
N ASP A 164 6.48 -16.05 -7.11
CA ASP A 164 5.26 -16.69 -6.63
C ASP A 164 4.39 -15.66 -5.91
N GLU A 165 5.00 -14.78 -5.12
CA GLU A 165 4.32 -13.64 -4.48
C GLU A 165 3.71 -12.69 -5.52
N ALA A 166 4.47 -12.33 -6.57
CA ALA A 166 3.97 -11.45 -7.63
C ALA A 166 2.78 -12.06 -8.38
N GLU A 167 2.83 -13.36 -8.68
CA GLU A 167 1.73 -14.08 -9.33
C GLU A 167 0.48 -14.15 -8.42
N ALA A 168 0.66 -14.42 -7.13
CA ALA A 168 -0.43 -14.44 -6.14
C ALA A 168 -1.08 -13.06 -5.96
N LEU A 169 -0.27 -12.00 -5.83
CA LEU A 169 -0.76 -10.64 -5.72
C LEU A 169 -1.46 -10.18 -7.00
N GLU A 170 -0.95 -10.52 -8.19
CA GLU A 170 -1.60 -10.17 -9.46
C GLU A 170 -2.99 -10.82 -9.58
N ALA A 171 -3.10 -12.09 -9.20
CA ALA A 171 -4.37 -12.82 -9.25
C ALA A 171 -5.46 -12.14 -8.40
N ILE A 172 -5.09 -11.55 -7.26
CA ILE A 172 -6.01 -10.79 -6.41
C ILE A 172 -6.27 -9.42 -7.02
N LEU A 173 -5.22 -8.65 -7.29
CA LEU A 173 -5.31 -7.25 -7.72
C LEU A 173 -6.08 -7.08 -9.03
N ALA A 174 -5.96 -8.02 -9.97
CA ALA A 174 -6.68 -7.99 -11.23
C ALA A 174 -8.21 -8.09 -11.07
N GLY A 175 -8.68 -8.71 -9.98
CA GLY A 175 -10.10 -8.85 -9.65
C GLY A 175 -10.66 -7.75 -8.76
N CYS A 176 -9.82 -6.82 -8.28
CA CYS A 176 -10.23 -5.82 -7.30
C CYS A 176 -10.87 -4.60 -7.96
N MET A 177 -12.11 -4.30 -7.56
CA MET A 177 -12.81 -3.06 -7.94
C MET A 177 -12.49 -1.89 -7.00
N ASN A 178 -12.06 -2.21 -5.78
CA ASN A 178 -11.77 -1.25 -4.72
C ASN A 178 -10.64 -1.82 -3.84
N PHE A 179 -9.85 -0.93 -3.24
CA PHE A 179 -8.73 -1.27 -2.36
C PHE A 179 -8.90 -0.71 -0.94
N ALA A 180 -10.04 -0.10 -0.64
CA ALA A 180 -10.34 0.36 0.70
C ALA A 180 -10.51 -0.82 1.66
N LEU A 181 -10.20 -0.57 2.93
CA LEU A 181 -10.54 -1.48 4.01
C LEU A 181 -12.08 -1.56 4.12
N VAL A 182 -12.62 -2.76 4.09
CA VAL A 182 -14.01 -3.04 4.43
C VAL A 182 -14.08 -3.37 5.92
N VAL A 183 -14.80 -2.53 6.67
CA VAL A 183 -15.06 -2.74 8.09
C VAL A 183 -16.41 -3.46 8.23
N HIS A 184 -16.41 -4.59 8.92
CA HIS A 184 -17.61 -5.38 9.21
C HIS A 184 -18.07 -5.03 10.64
N PRO A 185 -19.18 -4.32 10.84
CA PRO A 185 -19.66 -3.95 12.19
C PRO A 185 -19.97 -5.18 13.06
N PRO A 186 -19.85 -5.08 14.40
CA PRO A 186 -20.06 -6.20 15.31
C PRO A 186 -21.50 -6.74 15.30
N ASP A 187 -22.49 -5.87 15.03
CA ASP A 187 -23.92 -6.22 14.99
C ASP A 187 -24.51 -6.23 13.56
N ALA A 188 -23.65 -6.00 12.56
CA ALA A 188 -24.01 -6.20 11.19
C ALA A 188 -24.14 -7.71 10.95
N GLY A 189 -25.36 -8.18 10.69
CA GLY A 189 -25.54 -9.47 10.05
C GLY A 189 -24.64 -9.60 8.80
N PRO A 190 -24.45 -10.83 8.27
CA PRO A 190 -23.32 -11.22 7.41
C PRO A 190 -23.06 -10.40 6.11
N LEU A 191 -23.83 -9.34 5.81
CA LEU A 191 -23.76 -8.56 4.59
C LEU A 191 -23.77 -7.02 4.77
N SER A 192 -23.73 -6.45 5.98
CA SER A 192 -23.63 -4.98 6.14
C SER A 192 -22.16 -4.55 6.22
N GLY A 193 -21.56 -4.13 5.11
CA GLY A 193 -20.25 -3.47 5.08
C GLY A 193 -20.38 -2.01 4.63
N ILE A 194 -19.58 -1.12 5.21
CA ILE A 194 -19.43 0.27 4.75
C ILE A 194 -18.14 0.34 3.93
N TYR A 195 -18.21 0.83 2.68
CA TYR A 195 -17.05 1.07 1.82
C TYR A 195 -16.58 2.52 1.94
N VAL A 196 -15.32 2.75 2.29
CA VAL A 196 -14.73 4.10 2.33
C VAL A 196 -13.76 4.27 1.16
N SER A 197 -14.16 4.94 0.07
CA SER A 197 -13.22 5.31 -1.00
C SER A 197 -12.96 6.81 -1.04
N ALA A 198 -11.81 7.25 -0.53
CA ALA A 198 -11.38 8.65 -0.63
C ALA A 198 -10.60 8.89 -1.94
N SER A 199 -11.11 9.77 -2.81
CA SER A 199 -10.36 10.30 -3.96
C SER A 199 -9.97 11.75 -3.69
N VAL A 200 -8.69 11.97 -3.38
CA VAL A 200 -8.13 13.32 -3.13
C VAL A 200 -8.09 14.22 -4.36
N ARG A 201 -8.41 13.71 -5.57
CA ARG A 201 -8.33 14.52 -6.80
C ARG A 201 -9.53 15.42 -7.04
N GLU A 202 -10.68 15.15 -6.41
CA GLU A 202 -11.93 15.85 -6.72
C GLU A 202 -12.64 16.40 -5.48
N ALA A 203 -11.98 16.43 -4.32
CA ALA A 203 -12.61 16.88 -3.08
C ALA A 203 -13.94 16.13 -2.82
N LEU A 204 -14.05 14.88 -3.25
CA LEU A 204 -15.26 14.07 -3.18
C LEU A 204 -14.90 12.71 -2.57
N LEU A 205 -15.50 12.43 -1.42
CA LEU A 205 -15.48 11.14 -0.77
C LEU A 205 -16.82 10.46 -1.06
N ILE A 206 -16.75 9.27 -1.64
CA ILE A 206 -17.92 8.46 -1.94
C ILE A 206 -17.90 7.27 -1.00
N VAL A 207 -18.88 7.23 -0.10
CA VAL A 207 -19.14 6.07 0.76
C VAL A 207 -20.29 5.30 0.12
N GLN A 208 -20.05 4.04 -0.21
CA GLN A 208 -21.11 3.15 -0.66
C GLN A 208 -21.41 2.13 0.44
N ASP A 209 -22.67 1.81 0.65
CA ASP A 209 -23.04 0.61 1.39
C ASP A 209 -23.15 -0.60 0.44
N TYR A 210 -23.31 -1.78 1.01
CA TYR A 210 -23.53 -3.01 0.25
C TYR A 210 -24.81 -3.01 -0.63
N TYR A 211 -25.79 -2.16 -0.31
CA TYR A 211 -27.07 -2.04 -1.03
C TYR A 211 -27.05 -0.99 -2.15
N GLY A 212 -25.91 -0.32 -2.37
CA GLY A 212 -25.74 0.70 -3.40
C GLY A 212 -26.21 2.10 -2.98
N ALA A 213 -26.47 2.33 -1.69
CA ALA A 213 -26.66 3.67 -1.16
C ALA A 213 -25.32 4.42 -1.25
N THR A 214 -25.35 5.62 -1.83
CA THR A 214 -24.17 6.45 -2.03
C THR A 214 -24.28 7.68 -1.16
N ILE A 215 -23.31 7.87 -0.26
CA ILE A 215 -23.12 9.12 0.48
C ILE A 215 -21.96 9.85 -0.19
N SER A 216 -22.26 11.01 -0.75
CA SER A 216 -21.29 11.90 -1.38
C SER A 216 -20.92 13.01 -0.40
N LEU A 217 -19.66 13.04 -0.02
CA LEU A 217 -19.09 14.03 0.89
C LEU A 217 -18.14 14.91 0.10
N SER A 218 -18.56 16.15 -0.16
CA SER A 218 -17.73 17.15 -0.81
C SER A 218 -16.93 17.94 0.24
N LEU A 219 -15.61 18.00 0.08
CA LEU A 219 -14.71 18.88 0.81
C LEU A 219 -14.94 20.33 0.33
N PRO A 220 -15.44 21.25 1.18
CA PRO A 220 -15.56 22.65 0.81
C PRO A 220 -14.22 23.32 1.10
N TYR A 221 -13.39 23.45 0.07
CA TYR A 221 -12.36 24.48 0.12
C TYR A 221 -12.93 25.75 -0.53
N GLU A 222 -13.44 26.65 0.30
CA GLU A 222 -13.93 27.95 -0.14
C GLU A 222 -12.73 28.91 -0.32
N PRO A 223 -12.72 29.74 -1.38
CA PRO A 223 -11.70 30.77 -1.51
C PRO A 223 -11.87 31.83 -0.43
N GLY A 224 -10.88 31.94 0.45
CA GLY A 224 -10.79 33.00 1.45
C GLY A 224 -10.56 34.37 0.82
N PRO A 225 -10.70 35.46 1.59
CA PRO A 225 -10.61 36.84 1.09
C PRO A 225 -9.24 37.20 0.47
N SER A 226 -8.22 36.36 0.67
CA SER A 226 -6.87 36.49 0.09
C SER A 226 -6.53 35.41 -0.94
N GLY A 227 -7.51 34.60 -1.37
CA GLY A 227 -7.31 33.45 -2.26
C GLY A 227 -6.70 32.23 -1.57
N GLU A 228 -6.56 32.26 -0.24
CA GLU A 228 -6.20 31.09 0.55
C GLU A 228 -7.39 30.14 0.63
N LEU A 229 -7.11 28.86 0.43
CA LEU A 229 -8.04 27.79 0.67
C LEU A 229 -8.30 27.75 2.20
N VAL A 230 -9.54 27.98 2.66
CA VAL A 230 -9.96 27.85 4.08
C VAL A 230 -10.91 26.66 4.31
N PRO A 231 -10.76 25.87 5.39
CA PRO A 231 -11.66 24.76 5.70
C PRO A 231 -13.09 25.26 5.95
N GLY A 232 -14.05 24.87 5.11
CA GLY A 232 -15.47 25.16 5.31
C GLY A 232 -16.19 24.17 6.24
N VAL A 233 -17.47 24.44 6.52
CA VAL A 233 -18.37 23.51 7.23
C VAL A 233 -18.86 22.45 6.24
N TRP A 234 -18.68 21.17 6.59
CA TRP A 234 -19.09 20.04 5.75
C TRP A 234 -20.59 20.09 5.41
N SER A 235 -20.92 19.82 4.16
CA SER A 235 -22.30 19.55 3.72
C SER A 235 -22.32 18.18 3.05
N TYR A 236 -23.32 17.36 3.40
CA TYR A 236 -23.54 16.06 2.80
C TYR A 236 -24.85 16.09 2.00
N SER A 237 -24.92 15.30 0.93
CA SER A 237 -26.18 14.99 0.25
C SER A 237 -26.32 13.47 0.21
N ALA A 238 -27.43 12.97 0.75
CA ALA A 238 -27.79 11.57 0.69
C ALA A 238 -28.94 11.42 -0.31
N GLU A 239 -28.73 10.69 -1.40
CA GLU A 239 -29.81 10.42 -2.36
C GLU A 239 -30.80 9.35 -1.87
N ARG A 240 -30.51 8.68 -0.74
CA ARG A 240 -31.45 7.72 -0.12
C ARG A 240 -31.17 7.34 1.33
N VAL A 241 -30.77 8.30 2.18
CA VAL A 241 -30.77 8.10 3.64
C VAL A 241 -31.68 9.17 4.22
N GLU A 242 -32.83 8.76 4.74
CA GLU A 242 -33.57 9.60 5.68
C GLU A 242 -32.65 9.78 6.89
N GLU A 243 -31.95 10.92 6.92
CA GLU A 243 -31.07 11.42 7.99
C GLU A 243 -29.87 10.52 8.37
N ALA A 244 -28.68 10.88 7.89
CA ALA A 244 -27.44 10.45 8.55
C ALA A 244 -27.35 11.21 9.90
N PRO A 245 -27.26 10.52 11.06
CA PRO A 245 -27.31 11.22 12.33
C PRO A 245 -26.00 12.01 12.54
N ALA A 246 -26.10 13.15 13.23
CA ALA A 246 -24.94 14.00 13.49
C ALA A 246 -23.97 13.31 14.49
N GLY A 247 -22.66 13.33 14.21
CA GLY A 247 -21.62 12.76 15.09
C GLY A 247 -20.86 11.54 14.54
N TYR A 248 -21.18 11.10 13.31
CA TYR A 248 -20.76 9.81 12.74
C TYR A 248 -19.44 9.87 11.94
N GLU A 249 -18.59 10.89 12.11
CA GLU A 249 -17.45 11.17 11.22
C GLU A 249 -16.10 11.15 11.97
N ARG A 250 -15.17 10.28 11.57
CA ARG A 250 -13.76 10.33 12.01
C ARG A 250 -12.79 10.43 10.83
N PHE A 251 -12.07 11.55 10.77
CA PHE A 251 -11.07 11.85 9.74
C PHE A 251 -9.67 11.38 10.16
N PHE A 252 -8.99 10.68 9.25
CA PHE A 252 -7.61 10.23 9.43
C PHE A 252 -6.58 11.19 8.81
N PRO A 253 -5.33 11.22 9.31
CA PRO A 253 -4.26 12.04 8.75
C PRO A 253 -3.94 11.74 7.27
N ASP A 254 -4.34 10.56 6.76
CA ASP A 254 -4.19 10.17 5.36
C ASP A 254 -5.39 10.54 4.47
N GLY A 255 -6.39 11.24 5.04
CA GLY A 255 -7.59 11.69 4.33
C GLY A 255 -8.73 10.67 4.28
N THR A 256 -8.61 9.53 4.98
CA THR A 256 -9.67 8.53 5.07
C THR A 256 -10.76 8.99 6.05
N LEU A 257 -12.05 8.79 5.72
CA LEU A 257 -13.18 9.01 6.63
C LEU A 257 -13.88 7.69 6.93
N VAL A 258 -14.02 7.34 8.20
CA VAL A 258 -14.83 6.17 8.58
C VAL A 258 -16.11 6.64 9.25
N LEU A 259 -17.24 6.03 8.82
CA LEU A 259 -18.54 6.13 9.48
C LEU A 259 -18.71 4.94 10.41
N LEU A 260 -18.92 5.16 11.71
CA LEU A 260 -19.12 4.12 12.72
C LEU A 260 -20.54 4.21 13.28
N PRO A 261 -21.25 3.09 13.49
CA PRO A 261 -22.46 3.09 14.32
C PRO A 261 -22.10 3.32 15.80
N GLU A 262 -22.94 4.05 16.54
CA GLU A 262 -22.77 4.21 18.00
C GLU A 262 -22.97 2.87 18.73
N PRO A 263 -22.21 2.61 19.82
CA PRO A 263 -22.48 1.49 20.71
C PRO A 263 -23.76 1.76 21.53
N GLU A 264 -24.67 0.78 21.58
CA GLU A 264 -25.77 0.76 22.57
C GLU A 264 -25.26 0.67 24.02
#